data_AF-T0RW17-F1
#
_entry.id   AF-T0RW17-F1
#
_cell.length_a   1.000
_cell.length_b   1.000
_cell.length_c   1.000
_cell.angle_alpha   90.00
_cell.angle_beta   90.00
_cell.angle_gamma   90.00
#
_symmetry.space_group_name_H-M   'P 1'
#
loop_
_entity.id
_entity.type
_entity.pdbx_description
1 polymer ?
#
loop_
_entity_poly.entity_id
_entity_poly.type
_entity_poly.pdbx_seq_one_letter_code
_entity_poly.pdbx_strand_id
1 'polypeptide(L)'
;MTSWAAPTEPAILSIAGATYPVFFTYGQEDKSLQVTIVCAATSTEFTTTLPATTVDILASAAKCDAASQAFRAFVLDHVRLRVDGRTRAFFLGHTRFHDRHFDAGRLADAEQGVGKRLVRQFGDVVRSLADQRTLQERIVWSNQQLMDTLTKGFEHMHELAARFVQHDAVVTQLVADVQQWRRLDMERYRDWMELQQHDHRIVEELEERLHMVSDRTQSLVATCGALETSLKAQLQDAETSSALRHRALDVETKAMQQHLDDHQALMRREMDRLRDALGLLNDAHCNTSKQLSTLVSQMDSVDDLAERVSCTAKLVAQLRQDHTEMLPKLQEMYVGERRREAIAAIDQLNFSALKPPASHS
;
A
#
# COMPACT_ATOMS: atom_id res chain seq x y z
N MET A 1 53.69 -125.03 -47.95
CA MET A 1 52.33 -124.72 -47.48
C MET A 1 52.28 -123.22 -47.24
N THR A 2 51.70 -122.44 -48.15
CA THR A 2 51.62 -120.97 -48.01
C THR A 2 50.44 -120.62 -47.10
N SER A 3 50.70 -120.36 -45.82
CA SER A 3 49.67 -119.93 -44.88
C SER A 3 49.26 -118.48 -45.23
N TRP A 4 47.98 -118.26 -45.52
CA TRP A 4 47.44 -116.92 -45.73
C TRP A 4 47.23 -116.27 -44.35
N ALA A 5 48.01 -115.23 -44.05
CA ALA A 5 47.73 -114.36 -42.91
C ALA A 5 46.44 -113.55 -43.18
N ALA A 6 45.56 -113.44 -42.19
CA ALA A 6 44.27 -112.77 -42.35
C ALA A 6 44.45 -111.28 -42.75
N PRO A 7 43.71 -110.76 -43.75
CA PRO A 7 43.78 -109.35 -44.13
C PRO A 7 43.26 -108.46 -43.00
N THR A 8 43.96 -107.35 -42.76
CA THR A 8 43.65 -106.37 -41.72
C THR A 8 42.56 -105.38 -42.16
N GLU A 9 41.99 -104.60 -41.22
CA GLU A 9 40.94 -103.61 -41.49
C GLU A 9 41.23 -102.74 -42.74
N PRO A 10 40.22 -102.48 -43.59
CA PRO A 10 40.41 -101.72 -44.82
C PRO A 10 40.78 -100.26 -44.51
N ALA A 11 41.89 -99.81 -45.07
CA ALA A 11 42.22 -98.39 -45.08
C ALA A 11 41.66 -97.73 -46.36
N ILE A 12 41.47 -96.40 -46.33
CA ILE A 12 40.93 -95.64 -47.47
C ILE A 12 42.05 -94.80 -48.07
N LEU A 13 42.34 -95.03 -49.36
CA LEU A 13 43.24 -94.21 -50.18
C LEU A 13 42.41 -93.22 -51.00
N SER A 14 42.63 -91.93 -50.83
CA SER A 14 41.97 -90.90 -51.64
C SER A 14 42.93 -90.33 -52.67
N ILE A 15 42.66 -90.56 -53.96
CA ILE A 15 43.45 -89.99 -55.06
C ILE A 15 42.50 -89.43 -56.11
N ALA A 16 42.73 -88.18 -56.51
CA ALA A 16 41.97 -87.48 -57.56
C ALA A 16 40.44 -87.49 -57.31
N GLY A 17 40.02 -87.32 -56.05
CA GLY A 17 38.61 -87.28 -55.66
C GLY A 17 37.91 -88.64 -55.61
N ALA A 18 38.60 -89.73 -55.96
CA ALA A 18 38.10 -91.10 -55.82
C ALA A 18 38.74 -91.79 -54.60
N THR A 19 37.91 -92.49 -53.83
CA THR A 19 38.35 -93.26 -52.66
C THR A 19 38.45 -94.74 -53.00
N TYR A 20 39.63 -95.32 -52.77
CA TYR A 20 39.93 -96.73 -52.99
C TYR A 20 40.18 -97.45 -51.66
N PRO A 21 39.51 -98.58 -51.40
CA PRO A 21 39.89 -99.48 -50.32
C PRO A 21 41.29 -100.09 -50.53
N VAL A 22 42.05 -100.17 -49.44
CA VAL A 22 43.39 -100.78 -49.43
C VAL A 22 43.52 -101.78 -48.29
N PHE A 23 44.04 -102.97 -48.62
CA PHE A 23 44.32 -104.06 -47.69
C PHE A 23 45.81 -104.27 -47.55
N PHE A 24 46.23 -104.49 -46.31
CA PHE A 24 47.61 -104.80 -45.96
C PHE A 24 47.68 -106.20 -45.36
N THR A 25 48.55 -107.04 -45.92
CA THR A 25 48.83 -108.39 -45.42
C THR A 25 50.32 -108.51 -45.16
N TYR A 26 50.68 -108.63 -43.88
CA TYR A 26 52.08 -108.77 -43.45
C TYR A 26 52.39 -110.23 -43.14
N GLY A 27 53.37 -110.81 -43.85
CA GLY A 27 53.81 -112.18 -43.64
C GLY A 27 54.71 -112.29 -42.41
N GLN A 28 54.30 -113.05 -41.39
CA GLN A 28 55.06 -113.15 -40.14
C GLN A 28 56.38 -113.94 -40.29
N GLU A 29 56.44 -114.94 -41.19
CA GLU A 29 57.63 -115.76 -41.42
C GLU A 29 58.64 -115.07 -42.34
N ASP A 30 58.18 -114.54 -43.47
CA ASP A 30 59.04 -113.92 -44.49
C ASP A 30 59.23 -112.40 -44.33
N LYS A 31 58.54 -111.78 -43.36
CA LYS A 31 58.49 -110.31 -43.12
C LYS A 31 58.17 -109.47 -44.37
N SER A 32 57.54 -110.07 -45.38
CA SER A 32 57.11 -109.39 -46.59
C SER A 32 55.76 -108.71 -46.37
N LEU A 33 55.53 -107.56 -47.03
CA LEU A 33 54.27 -106.83 -46.98
C LEU A 33 53.59 -106.88 -48.34
N GLN A 34 52.38 -107.43 -48.40
CA GLN A 34 51.51 -107.35 -49.57
C GLN A 34 50.52 -106.18 -49.40
N VAL A 35 50.42 -105.34 -50.42
CA VAL A 35 49.47 -104.22 -50.51
C VAL A 35 48.50 -104.48 -51.66
N THR A 36 47.20 -104.46 -51.36
CA THR A 36 46.13 -104.71 -52.34
C THR A 36 45.16 -103.55 -52.38
N ILE A 37 45.01 -102.90 -53.53
CA ILE A 37 44.07 -101.79 -53.77
C ILE A 37 42.93 -102.30 -54.64
N VAL A 38 41.68 -102.10 -54.22
CA VAL A 38 40.52 -102.61 -54.96
C VAL A 38 39.77 -101.46 -55.64
N CYS A 39 39.58 -101.56 -56.95
CA CYS A 39 38.71 -100.66 -57.69
C CYS A 39 37.37 -101.35 -57.96
N ALA A 40 36.35 -101.03 -57.16
CA ALA A 40 35.02 -101.62 -57.27
C ALA A 40 34.36 -101.33 -58.64
N ALA A 41 34.57 -100.12 -59.18
CA ALA A 41 33.96 -99.69 -60.44
C ALA A 41 34.43 -100.49 -61.67
N THR A 42 35.67 -100.99 -61.67
CA THR A 42 36.27 -101.73 -62.79
C THR A 42 36.47 -103.21 -62.50
N SER A 43 36.10 -103.69 -61.31
CA SER A 43 36.32 -105.07 -60.85
C SER A 43 37.79 -105.53 -61.01
N THR A 44 38.72 -104.62 -60.69
CA THR A 44 40.16 -104.85 -60.76
C THR A 44 40.79 -104.72 -59.38
N GLU A 45 41.63 -105.68 -59.01
CA GLU A 45 42.52 -105.58 -57.85
C GLU A 45 43.94 -105.26 -58.33
N PHE A 46 44.61 -104.34 -57.64
CA PHE A 46 46.00 -103.96 -57.87
C PHE A 46 46.83 -104.44 -56.71
N THR A 47 47.82 -105.29 -56.95
CA THR A 47 48.61 -105.95 -55.89
C THR A 47 50.10 -105.70 -56.07
N THR A 48 50.81 -105.49 -54.97
CA THR A 48 52.27 -105.49 -54.97
C THR A 48 52.77 -106.17 -53.69
N THR A 49 53.92 -106.84 -53.77
CA THR A 49 54.57 -107.45 -52.62
C THR A 49 55.93 -106.79 -52.42
N LEU A 50 56.16 -106.25 -51.22
CA LEU A 50 57.42 -105.64 -50.82
C LEU A 50 58.24 -106.68 -50.06
N PRO A 51 59.50 -106.94 -50.45
CA PRO A 51 60.38 -107.86 -49.73
C PRO A 51 60.77 -107.27 -48.37
N ALA A 52 61.13 -108.13 -47.41
CA ALA A 52 61.47 -107.74 -46.04
C ALA A 52 62.48 -106.59 -45.96
N THR A 53 63.53 -106.63 -46.79
CA THR A 53 64.54 -105.57 -46.84
C THR A 53 63.95 -104.20 -47.19
N THR A 54 62.98 -104.15 -48.10
CA THR A 54 62.29 -102.90 -48.47
C THR A 54 61.33 -102.44 -47.38
N VAL A 55 60.65 -103.38 -46.73
CA VAL A 55 59.77 -103.08 -45.59
C VAL A 55 60.56 -102.49 -44.44
N ASP A 56 61.72 -103.07 -44.09
CA ASP A 56 62.60 -102.57 -43.03
C ASP A 56 63.14 -101.17 -43.34
N ILE A 57 63.55 -100.93 -44.60
CA ILE A 57 64.00 -99.60 -45.04
C ILE A 57 62.88 -98.57 -44.93
N LEU A 58 61.67 -98.90 -45.41
CA LEU A 58 60.53 -97.97 -45.36
C LEU A 58 60.06 -97.73 -43.93
N ALA A 59 60.05 -98.76 -43.08
CA ALA A 59 59.67 -98.67 -41.67
C ALA A 59 60.67 -97.79 -40.90
N SER A 60 61.97 -97.96 -41.17
CA SER A 60 63.03 -97.09 -40.64
C SER A 60 62.87 -95.64 -41.11
N ALA A 61 62.60 -95.42 -42.40
CA ALA A 61 62.37 -94.09 -42.95
C ALA A 61 61.15 -93.39 -42.33
N ALA A 62 60.08 -94.15 -42.08
CA ALA A 62 58.87 -93.68 -41.42
C ALA A 62 59.00 -93.59 -39.88
N LYS A 63 60.12 -94.06 -39.30
CA LYS A 63 60.37 -94.15 -37.85
C LYS A 63 59.24 -94.87 -37.10
N CYS A 64 58.71 -95.94 -37.68
CA CYS A 64 57.62 -96.71 -37.10
C CYS A 64 57.84 -98.22 -37.29
N ASP A 65 57.14 -99.04 -36.50
CA ASP A 65 57.15 -100.50 -36.66
C ASP A 65 56.41 -100.91 -37.94
N ALA A 66 56.95 -101.87 -38.69
CA ALA A 66 56.40 -102.39 -39.93
C ALA A 66 54.99 -103.01 -39.76
N ALA A 67 54.64 -103.45 -38.55
CA ALA A 67 53.29 -103.96 -38.26
C ALA A 67 52.27 -102.86 -37.91
N SER A 68 52.71 -101.62 -37.65
CA SER A 68 51.89 -100.54 -37.10
C SER A 68 50.92 -99.91 -38.10
N GLN A 69 49.84 -99.30 -37.60
CA GLN A 69 48.94 -98.49 -38.43
C GLN A 69 49.64 -97.24 -39.01
N ALA A 70 50.59 -96.66 -38.28
CA ALA A 70 51.38 -95.52 -38.75
C ALA A 70 52.19 -95.86 -40.00
N PHE A 71 52.76 -97.07 -40.04
CA PHE A 71 53.46 -97.56 -41.24
C PHE A 71 52.51 -97.73 -42.43
N ARG A 72 51.30 -98.27 -42.21
CA ARG A 72 50.28 -98.39 -43.26
C ARG A 72 49.89 -97.03 -43.82
N ALA A 73 49.65 -96.03 -42.97
CA ALA A 73 49.35 -94.67 -43.39
C ALA A 73 50.50 -94.06 -44.21
N PHE A 74 51.74 -94.23 -43.75
CA PHE A 74 52.92 -93.81 -44.49
C PHE A 74 52.98 -94.45 -45.89
N VAL A 75 52.75 -95.76 -46.00
CA VAL A 75 52.73 -96.44 -47.30
C VAL A 75 51.64 -95.88 -48.21
N LEU A 76 50.42 -95.66 -47.69
CA LEU A 76 49.30 -95.09 -48.47
C LEU A 76 49.63 -93.72 -49.04
N ASP A 77 50.24 -92.84 -48.25
CA ASP A 77 50.60 -91.48 -48.68
C ASP A 77 51.60 -91.45 -49.83
N HIS A 78 52.39 -92.52 -49.97
CA HIS A 78 53.40 -92.68 -51.01
C HIS A 78 52.90 -93.47 -52.22
N VAL A 79 51.68 -94.02 -52.18
CA VAL A 79 51.04 -94.61 -53.35
C VAL A 79 50.54 -93.49 -54.27
N ARG A 80 50.87 -93.61 -55.56
CA ARG A 80 50.42 -92.68 -56.60
C ARG A 80 49.75 -93.46 -57.73
N LEU A 81 48.61 -92.95 -58.20
CA LEU A 81 48.01 -93.41 -59.44
C LEU A 81 48.72 -92.73 -60.61
N ARG A 82 49.34 -93.51 -61.50
CA ARG A 82 49.91 -93.00 -62.75
C ARG A 82 49.12 -93.55 -63.92
N VAL A 83 48.98 -92.73 -64.95
CA VAL A 83 48.32 -93.11 -66.20
C VAL A 83 49.43 -93.29 -67.24
N ASP A 84 49.65 -94.51 -67.69
CA ASP A 84 50.63 -94.85 -68.73
C ASP A 84 49.87 -95.40 -69.94
N GLY A 85 49.77 -94.58 -70.99
CA GLY A 85 48.93 -94.84 -72.16
C GLY A 85 47.45 -95.05 -71.82
N ARG A 86 46.90 -96.22 -72.19
CA ARG A 86 45.50 -96.61 -71.91
C ARG A 86 45.31 -97.33 -70.57
N THR A 87 46.38 -97.59 -69.82
CA THR A 87 46.34 -98.35 -68.58
C THR A 87 46.61 -97.47 -67.37
N ARG A 88 45.75 -97.56 -66.35
CA ARG A 88 45.97 -96.92 -65.05
C ARG A 88 46.62 -97.94 -64.12
N ALA A 89 47.72 -97.57 -63.48
CA ALA A 89 48.39 -98.43 -62.51
C ALA A 89 48.79 -97.63 -61.27
N PHE A 90 48.71 -98.28 -60.12
CA PHE A 90 49.25 -97.73 -58.88
C PHE A 90 50.75 -98.00 -58.80
N PHE A 91 51.47 -97.06 -58.21
CA PHE A 91 52.90 -97.14 -57.98
C PHE A 91 53.23 -96.76 -56.55
N LEU A 92 54.17 -97.49 -55.94
CA LEU A 92 54.84 -97.10 -54.71
C LEU A 92 56.32 -96.87 -55.05
N GLY A 93 56.75 -95.60 -55.10
CA GLY A 93 58.08 -95.24 -55.61
C GLY A 93 58.26 -95.65 -57.08
N HIS A 94 59.11 -96.65 -57.32
CA HIS A 94 59.35 -97.26 -58.63
C HIS A 94 58.67 -98.62 -58.82
N THR A 95 58.04 -99.16 -57.78
CA THR A 95 57.38 -100.46 -57.82
C THR A 95 55.97 -100.31 -58.38
N ARG A 96 55.68 -101.00 -59.49
CA ARG A 96 54.36 -101.03 -60.13
C ARG A 96 53.49 -102.09 -59.47
N PHE A 97 52.23 -101.75 -59.19
CA PHE A 97 51.23 -102.72 -58.77
C PHE A 97 50.75 -103.52 -59.97
N HIS A 98 50.68 -104.84 -59.82
CA HIS A 98 50.14 -105.76 -60.81
C HIS A 98 48.62 -105.77 -60.72
N ASP A 99 47.97 -105.48 -61.85
CA ASP A 99 46.52 -105.53 -61.99
C ASP A 99 46.06 -106.96 -62.30
N ARG A 100 45.03 -107.39 -61.56
CA ARG A 100 44.31 -108.63 -61.82
C ARG A 100 42.83 -108.31 -61.88
N HIS A 101 42.19 -108.73 -62.97
CA HIS A 101 40.74 -108.62 -63.08
C HIS A 101 40.12 -109.76 -62.25
N PHE A 102 39.17 -109.41 -61.40
CA PHE A 102 38.36 -110.41 -60.69
C PHE A 102 36.95 -110.36 -61.27
N ASP A 103 36.51 -111.48 -61.84
CA ASP A 103 35.13 -111.60 -62.30
C ASP A 103 34.19 -111.69 -61.09
N ALA A 104 33.61 -110.56 -60.70
CA ALA A 104 32.53 -110.51 -59.72
C ALA A 104 31.29 -111.34 -60.16
N GLY A 105 31.21 -111.72 -61.44
CA GLY A 105 30.09 -112.46 -62.06
C GLY A 105 30.24 -113.98 -62.19
N ARG A 106 31.37 -114.61 -61.82
CA ARG A 106 31.57 -116.08 -61.90
C ARG A 106 31.92 -116.75 -60.56
N LEU A 107 31.43 -116.20 -59.46
CA LEU A 107 31.66 -116.70 -58.10
C LEU A 107 30.37 -117.26 -57.47
N ALA A 108 29.56 -117.95 -58.27
CA ALA A 108 28.46 -118.78 -57.76
C ALA A 108 28.93 -120.19 -57.34
N ASP A 109 30.06 -120.70 -57.87
CA ASP A 109 30.50 -122.08 -57.65
C ASP A 109 31.91 -122.22 -57.03
N ALA A 110 32.52 -121.15 -56.53
CA ALA A 110 33.71 -121.26 -55.67
C ALA A 110 33.28 -121.09 -54.21
N GLU A 111 32.96 -122.22 -53.57
CA GLU A 111 32.84 -122.28 -52.12
C GLU A 111 34.14 -121.77 -51.48
N GLN A 112 33.98 -120.82 -50.56
CA GLN A 112 34.99 -120.23 -49.65
C GLN A 112 35.91 -119.13 -50.24
N GLY A 113 35.60 -117.85 -49.93
CA GLY A 113 36.64 -116.79 -49.93
C GLY A 113 36.20 -115.33 -50.16
N VAL A 114 36.40 -114.47 -49.14
CA VAL A 114 36.79 -113.03 -49.18
C VAL A 114 35.84 -111.99 -49.83
N GLY A 115 35.20 -112.22 -50.98
CA GLY A 115 34.55 -111.16 -51.78
C GLY A 115 33.27 -110.54 -51.19
N LYS A 116 32.39 -111.33 -50.55
CA LYS A 116 31.09 -110.85 -50.03
C LYS A 116 31.19 -109.91 -48.82
N ARG A 117 32.25 -110.03 -48.01
CA ARG A 117 32.42 -109.28 -46.77
C ARG A 117 32.86 -107.83 -47.04
N LEU A 118 33.69 -107.69 -48.06
CA LEU A 118 34.23 -106.46 -48.61
C LEU A 118 33.13 -105.54 -49.17
N VAL A 119 32.19 -106.09 -49.95
CA VAL A 119 31.03 -105.36 -50.50
C VAL A 119 30.12 -104.80 -49.41
N ARG A 120 29.92 -105.55 -48.31
CA ARG A 120 29.04 -105.12 -47.22
C ARG A 120 29.63 -103.93 -46.44
N GLN A 121 30.94 -103.93 -46.21
CA GLN A 121 31.65 -102.82 -45.56
C GLN A 121 31.60 -101.52 -46.38
N PHE A 122 31.57 -101.58 -47.72
CA PHE A 122 31.36 -100.38 -48.55
C PHE A 122 29.99 -99.73 -48.36
N GLY A 123 28.94 -100.54 -48.20
CA GLY A 123 27.58 -100.03 -48.00
C GLY A 123 27.41 -99.24 -46.70
N ASP A 124 28.24 -99.50 -45.69
CA ASP A 124 28.18 -98.84 -44.39
C ASP A 124 28.91 -97.48 -44.40
N VAL A 125 30.05 -97.39 -45.09
CA VAL A 125 30.82 -96.14 -45.22
C VAL A 125 30.04 -95.08 -46.01
N VAL A 126 29.38 -95.48 -47.09
CA VAL A 126 28.57 -94.55 -47.91
C VAL A 126 27.40 -93.98 -47.11
N ARG A 127 26.76 -94.78 -46.25
CA ARG A 127 25.67 -94.31 -45.38
C ARG A 127 26.16 -93.32 -44.33
N SER A 128 27.29 -93.59 -43.68
CA SER A 128 27.88 -92.69 -42.69
C SER A 128 28.22 -91.30 -43.26
N LEU A 129 28.68 -91.23 -44.52
CA LEU A 129 29.00 -89.96 -45.16
C LEU A 129 27.75 -89.14 -45.50
N ALA A 130 26.64 -89.79 -45.83
CA ALA A 130 25.36 -89.12 -46.09
C ALA A 130 24.80 -88.48 -44.81
N ASP A 131 24.84 -89.18 -43.68
CA ASP A 131 24.35 -88.67 -42.39
C ASP A 131 25.12 -87.44 -41.94
N GLN A 132 26.44 -87.42 -42.12
CA GLN A 132 27.30 -86.29 -41.73
C GLN A 132 26.99 -85.00 -42.51
N ARG A 133 26.61 -85.10 -43.79
CA ARG A 133 26.18 -83.95 -44.60
C ARG A 133 24.89 -83.33 -44.07
N THR A 134 23.90 -84.14 -43.72
CA THR A 134 22.61 -83.65 -43.21
C THR A 134 22.75 -82.90 -41.88
N LEU A 135 23.68 -83.34 -41.03
CA LEU A 135 23.99 -82.66 -39.77
C LEU A 135 24.59 -81.26 -40.01
N GLN A 136 25.51 -81.12 -40.96
CA GLN A 136 26.12 -79.84 -41.30
C GLN A 136 25.08 -78.83 -41.82
N GLU A 137 24.16 -79.27 -42.68
CA GLU A 137 23.09 -78.42 -43.21
C GLU A 137 22.17 -77.89 -42.09
N ARG A 138 21.84 -78.73 -41.10
CA ARG A 138 21.05 -78.30 -39.91
C ARG A 138 21.78 -77.27 -39.05
N ILE A 139 23.10 -77.44 -38.84
CA ILE A 139 23.91 -76.49 -38.07
C ILE A 139 23.95 -75.13 -38.77
N VAL A 140 24.13 -75.10 -40.09
CA VAL A 140 24.11 -73.86 -40.87
C VAL A 140 22.77 -73.14 -40.73
N TRP A 141 21.65 -73.85 -40.82
CA TRP A 141 20.33 -73.24 -40.68
C TRP A 141 20.05 -72.71 -39.28
N SER A 142 20.45 -73.45 -38.24
CA SER A 142 20.34 -73.01 -36.84
C SER A 142 21.18 -71.76 -36.57
N ASN A 143 22.40 -71.70 -37.11
CA ASN A 143 23.26 -70.53 -36.97
C ASN A 143 22.69 -69.32 -37.71
N GLN A 144 22.07 -69.52 -38.88
CA GLN A 144 21.40 -68.44 -39.60
C GLN A 144 20.24 -67.84 -38.78
N GLN A 145 19.38 -68.67 -38.19
CA GLN A 145 18.28 -68.18 -37.35
C GLN A 145 18.78 -67.41 -36.11
N LEU A 146 19.88 -67.88 -35.50
CA LEU A 146 20.51 -67.18 -34.39
C LEU A 146 21.05 -65.81 -34.82
N MET A 147 21.72 -65.73 -35.97
CA MET A 147 22.24 -64.47 -36.51
C MET A 147 21.12 -63.49 -36.90
N ASP A 148 20.03 -63.96 -37.48
CA ASP A 148 18.87 -63.12 -37.81
C ASP A 148 18.21 -62.55 -36.55
N THR A 149 18.11 -63.36 -35.49
CA THR A 149 17.55 -62.94 -34.20
C THR A 149 18.45 -61.91 -33.51
N LEU A 150 19.77 -62.13 -33.53
CA LEU A 150 20.74 -61.17 -33.01
C LEU A 150 20.68 -59.84 -33.76
N THR A 151 20.60 -59.89 -35.09
CA THR A 151 20.51 -58.68 -35.94
C THR A 151 19.28 -57.85 -35.57
N LYS A 152 18.11 -58.49 -35.48
CA LYS A 152 16.88 -57.81 -35.03
C LYS A 152 17.00 -57.26 -33.61
N GLY A 153 17.66 -57.99 -32.70
CA GLY A 153 17.93 -57.52 -31.34
C GLY A 153 18.78 -56.24 -31.33
N PHE A 154 19.82 -56.16 -32.17
CA PHE A 154 20.64 -54.96 -32.33
C PHE A 154 19.87 -53.79 -32.94
N GLU A 155 19.01 -54.03 -33.93
CA GLU A 155 18.12 -53.00 -34.49
C GLU A 155 17.20 -52.40 -33.42
N HIS A 156 16.54 -53.24 -32.60
CA HIS A 156 15.69 -52.78 -31.51
C HIS A 156 16.48 -52.00 -30.44
N MET A 157 17.70 -52.46 -30.10
CA MET A 157 18.57 -51.71 -29.19
C MET A 157 18.97 -50.34 -29.76
N HIS A 158 19.21 -50.26 -31.07
CA HIS A 158 19.53 -48.99 -31.73
C HIS A 158 18.34 -48.02 -31.74
N GLU A 159 17.14 -48.52 -32.02
CA GLU A 159 15.90 -47.73 -31.91
C GLU A 159 15.64 -47.25 -30.48
N LEU A 160 15.86 -48.10 -29.47
CA LEU A 160 15.74 -47.72 -28.06
C LEU A 160 16.76 -46.66 -27.68
N ALA A 161 18.01 -46.79 -28.13
CA ALA A 161 19.04 -45.77 -27.90
C ALA A 161 18.65 -44.42 -28.53
N ALA A 162 18.14 -44.43 -29.77
CA ALA A 162 17.66 -43.22 -30.43
C ALA A 162 16.50 -42.55 -29.65
N ARG A 163 15.55 -43.34 -29.13
CA ARG A 163 14.46 -42.82 -28.29
C ARG A 163 14.96 -42.26 -26.96
N PHE A 164 15.97 -42.89 -26.33
CA PHE A 164 16.57 -42.36 -25.10
C PHE A 164 17.24 -41.01 -25.33
N VAL A 165 17.95 -40.82 -26.46
CA VAL A 165 18.54 -39.53 -26.81
C VAL A 165 17.46 -38.45 -27.01
N GLN A 166 16.35 -38.80 -27.67
CA GLN A 166 15.22 -37.87 -27.82
C GLN A 166 14.58 -37.52 -26.48
N HIS A 167 14.38 -38.50 -25.60
CA HIS A 167 13.85 -38.25 -24.26
C HIS A 167 14.80 -37.40 -23.41
N ASP A 168 16.11 -37.60 -23.50
CA ASP A 168 17.11 -36.79 -22.79
C ASP A 168 17.06 -35.32 -23.21
N ALA A 169 16.86 -35.05 -24.51
CA ALA A 169 16.65 -33.69 -25.01
C ALA A 169 15.38 -33.03 -24.43
N VAL A 170 14.27 -33.78 -24.37
CA VAL A 170 13.01 -33.29 -23.77
C VAL A 170 13.17 -33.06 -22.27
N VAL A 171 13.80 -33.97 -21.55
CA VAL A 171 14.05 -33.83 -20.11
C VAL A 171 14.95 -32.62 -19.84
N THR A 172 16.00 -32.43 -20.64
CA THR A 172 16.89 -31.27 -20.53
C THR A 172 16.14 -29.96 -20.75
N GLN A 173 15.25 -29.91 -21.74
CA GLN A 173 14.40 -28.73 -21.98
C GLN A 173 13.46 -28.48 -20.80
N LEU A 174 12.78 -29.51 -20.30
CA LEU A 174 11.88 -29.38 -19.15
C LEU A 174 12.61 -28.90 -17.89
N VAL A 175 13.84 -29.38 -17.66
CA VAL A 175 14.69 -28.89 -16.55
C VAL A 175 15.01 -27.40 -16.73
N ALA A 176 15.36 -26.97 -17.95
CA ALA A 176 15.62 -25.56 -18.24
C ALA A 176 14.38 -24.69 -18.03
N ASP A 177 13.22 -25.15 -18.50
CA ASP A 177 11.94 -24.47 -18.33
C ASP A 177 11.62 -24.34 -16.83
N VAL A 178 11.69 -25.43 -16.04
CA VAL A 178 11.44 -25.38 -14.59
C VAL A 178 12.39 -24.40 -13.88
N GLN A 179 13.67 -24.36 -14.28
CA GLN A 179 14.62 -23.38 -13.72
C GLN A 179 14.25 -21.95 -14.09
N GLN A 180 13.80 -21.69 -15.32
CA GLN A 180 13.34 -20.37 -15.75
C GLN A 180 12.10 -19.95 -14.97
N TRP A 181 11.12 -20.85 -14.78
CA TRP A 181 9.91 -20.57 -14.02
C TRP A 181 10.24 -20.22 -12.57
N ARG A 182 11.17 -20.95 -11.93
CA ARG A 182 11.63 -20.60 -10.57
C ARG A 182 12.27 -19.22 -10.49
N ARG A 183 13.01 -18.78 -11.50
CA ARG A 183 13.59 -17.43 -11.53
C ARG A 183 12.50 -16.37 -11.63
N LEU A 184 11.56 -16.55 -12.55
CA LEU A 184 10.42 -15.64 -12.73
C LEU A 184 9.53 -15.57 -11.49
N ASP A 185 9.34 -16.70 -10.80
CA ASP A 185 8.56 -16.74 -9.56
C ASP A 185 9.25 -15.96 -8.42
N MET A 186 10.58 -16.10 -8.30
CA MET A 186 11.37 -15.31 -7.34
C MET A 186 11.39 -13.82 -7.68
N GLU A 187 11.43 -13.45 -8.95
CA GLU A 187 11.30 -12.04 -9.40
C GLU A 187 9.93 -11.47 -9.06
N ARG A 188 8.85 -12.19 -9.39
CA ARG A 188 7.48 -11.79 -9.01
C ARG A 188 7.29 -11.66 -7.51
N TYR A 189 7.86 -12.58 -6.74
CA TYR A 189 7.82 -12.52 -5.29
C TYR A 189 8.56 -11.29 -4.76
N ARG A 190 9.72 -10.95 -5.33
CA ARG A 190 10.46 -9.72 -4.99
C ARG A 190 9.64 -8.47 -5.31
N ASP A 191 9.09 -8.37 -6.51
CA ASP A 191 8.26 -7.23 -6.94
C ASP A 191 7.05 -7.08 -6.02
N TRP A 192 6.40 -8.19 -5.65
CA TRP A 192 5.28 -8.18 -4.71
C TRP A 192 5.69 -7.72 -3.31
N MET A 193 6.85 -8.15 -2.81
CA MET A 193 7.38 -7.70 -1.53
C MET A 193 7.75 -6.21 -1.54
N GLU A 194 8.33 -5.70 -2.63
CA GLU A 194 8.62 -4.28 -2.80
C GLU A 194 7.33 -3.44 -2.82
N LEU A 195 6.30 -3.92 -3.54
CA LEU A 195 5.00 -3.27 -3.60
C LEU A 195 4.31 -3.28 -2.22
N GLN A 196 4.33 -4.41 -1.50
CA GLN A 196 3.83 -4.48 -0.12
C GLN A 196 4.54 -3.51 0.82
N GLN A 197 5.86 -3.39 0.72
CA GLN A 197 6.62 -2.44 1.53
C GLN A 197 6.25 -1.00 1.19
N HIS A 198 6.05 -0.69 -0.09
CA HIS A 198 5.63 0.63 -0.53
C HIS A 198 4.22 0.97 -0.01
N ASP A 199 3.27 0.04 -0.15
CA ASP A 199 1.90 0.19 0.37
C ASP A 199 1.92 0.39 1.89
N HIS A 200 2.73 -0.38 2.62
CA HIS A 200 2.85 -0.23 4.07
C HIS A 200 3.38 1.15 4.47
N ARG A 201 4.41 1.66 3.79
CA ARG A 201 4.93 3.03 4.02
C ARG A 201 3.89 4.09 3.73
N ILE A 202 3.11 3.95 2.64
CA ILE A 202 2.04 4.89 2.31
C ILE A 202 0.98 4.89 3.43
N VAL A 203 0.62 3.72 3.95
CA VAL A 203 -0.32 3.61 5.06
C VAL A 203 0.23 4.29 6.32
N GLU A 204 1.49 4.05 6.68
CA GLU A 204 2.15 4.73 7.81
C GLU A 204 2.15 6.26 7.63
N GLU A 205 2.52 6.77 6.45
CA GLU A 205 2.48 8.22 6.16
C GLU A 205 1.06 8.80 6.26
N LEU A 206 0.04 8.06 5.81
CA LEU A 206 -1.36 8.48 5.91
C LEU A 206 -1.84 8.47 7.36
N GLU A 207 -1.44 7.50 8.16
CA GLU A 207 -1.73 7.43 9.59
C GLU A 207 -1.08 8.58 10.35
N GLU A 208 0.18 8.92 10.08
CA GLU A 208 0.86 10.09 10.66
C GLU A 208 0.15 11.40 10.30
N ARG A 209 -0.22 11.57 9.02
CA ARG A 209 -0.99 12.75 8.58
C ARG A 209 -2.34 12.83 9.25
N LEU A 210 -3.03 11.69 9.41
CA LEU A 210 -4.31 11.63 10.11
C LEU A 210 -4.16 12.03 11.59
N HIS A 211 -3.11 11.56 12.27
CA HIS A 211 -2.80 11.97 13.64
C HIS A 211 -2.53 13.47 13.73
N MET A 212 -1.71 14.03 12.83
CA MET A 212 -1.47 15.48 12.78
C MET A 212 -2.75 16.30 12.57
N VAL A 213 -3.65 15.83 11.68
CA VAL A 213 -4.94 16.49 11.46
C VAL A 213 -5.83 16.37 12.69
N SER A 214 -5.85 15.20 13.34
CA SER A 214 -6.59 14.98 14.59
C SER A 214 -6.12 15.95 15.69
N ASP A 215 -4.80 16.05 15.92
CA ASP A 215 -4.21 16.93 16.92
C ASP A 215 -4.51 18.40 16.64
N ARG A 216 -4.38 18.83 15.38
CA ARG A 216 -4.77 20.19 14.96
C ARG A 216 -6.25 20.46 15.18
N THR A 217 -7.11 19.48 14.90
CA THR A 217 -8.56 19.61 15.10
C THR A 217 -8.88 19.74 16.59
N GLN A 218 -8.27 18.92 17.44
CA GLN A 218 -8.42 19.01 18.90
C GLN A 218 -7.93 20.35 19.42
N SER A 219 -6.78 20.84 18.94
CA SER A 219 -6.26 22.16 19.28
C SER A 219 -7.23 23.28 18.87
N LEU A 220 -7.78 23.23 17.65
CA LEU A 220 -8.78 24.19 17.19
C LEU A 220 -10.03 24.17 18.07
N VAL A 221 -10.56 22.99 18.41
CA VAL A 221 -11.71 22.87 19.32
C VAL A 221 -11.41 23.49 20.68
N ALA A 222 -10.22 23.25 21.25
CA ALA A 222 -9.81 23.86 22.50
C ALA A 222 -9.73 25.39 22.40
N THR A 223 -9.16 25.93 21.32
CA THR A 223 -9.10 27.39 21.09
C THR A 223 -10.48 28.00 20.89
N CYS A 224 -11.39 27.34 20.17
CA CYS A 224 -12.78 27.78 20.01
C CYS A 224 -13.51 27.79 21.35
N GLY A 225 -13.33 26.77 22.20
CA GLY A 225 -13.90 26.75 23.55
C GLY A 225 -13.34 27.87 24.44
N ALA A 226 -12.05 28.18 24.34
CA ALA A 226 -11.44 29.31 25.04
C ALA A 226 -11.99 30.66 24.54
N LEU A 227 -12.20 30.82 23.23
CA LEU A 227 -12.81 32.03 22.65
C LEU A 227 -14.26 32.16 23.07
N GLU A 228 -15.04 31.07 23.05
CA GLU A 228 -16.45 31.09 23.47
C GLU A 228 -16.59 31.52 24.95
N THR A 229 -15.76 30.96 25.84
CA THR A 229 -15.75 31.35 27.25
C THR A 229 -15.34 32.81 27.45
N SER A 230 -14.31 33.28 26.74
CA SER A 230 -13.89 34.68 26.76
C SER A 230 -14.98 35.63 26.26
N LEU A 231 -15.66 35.30 25.17
CA LEU A 231 -16.74 36.11 24.61
C LEU A 231 -17.95 36.16 25.54
N LYS A 232 -18.31 35.04 26.18
CA LYS A 232 -19.38 35.02 27.19
C LYS A 232 -19.05 35.92 28.38
N ALA A 233 -17.81 35.89 28.88
CA ALA A 233 -17.38 36.77 29.95
C ALA A 233 -17.44 38.26 29.54
N GLN A 234 -16.93 38.60 28.35
CA GLN A 234 -17.00 39.96 27.82
C GLN A 234 -18.43 40.45 27.62
N LEU A 235 -19.32 39.59 27.15
CA LEU A 235 -20.75 39.92 27.00
C LEU A 235 -21.36 40.23 28.37
N GLN A 236 -21.11 39.40 29.38
CA GLN A 236 -21.63 39.59 30.73
C GLN A 236 -21.08 40.88 31.38
N ASP A 237 -19.80 41.19 31.17
CA ASP A 237 -19.20 42.46 31.61
C ASP A 237 -19.82 43.67 30.91
N ALA A 238 -20.11 43.57 29.60
CA ALA A 238 -20.78 44.62 28.85
C ALA A 238 -22.23 44.84 29.33
N GLU A 239 -22.97 43.75 29.56
CA GLU A 239 -24.34 43.78 30.09
C GLU A 239 -24.38 44.41 31.49
N THR A 240 -23.47 44.03 32.39
CA THR A 240 -23.39 44.61 33.73
C THR A 240 -22.97 46.08 33.69
N SER A 241 -22.02 46.46 32.83
CA SER A 241 -21.64 47.86 32.61
C SER A 241 -22.80 48.70 32.07
N SER A 242 -23.56 48.17 31.11
CA SER A 242 -24.78 48.81 30.59
C SER A 242 -25.83 49.00 31.68
N ALA A 243 -26.10 47.96 32.47
CA ALA A 243 -27.06 48.03 33.58
C ALA A 243 -26.65 49.07 34.64
N LEU A 244 -25.35 49.17 34.95
CA LEU A 244 -24.82 50.19 35.85
C LEU A 244 -24.98 51.60 35.28
N ARG A 245 -24.70 51.81 33.99
CA ARG A 245 -24.92 53.11 33.32
C ARG A 245 -26.38 53.52 33.33
N HIS A 246 -27.31 52.60 33.03
CA HIS A 246 -28.74 52.88 33.10
C HIS A 246 -29.18 53.28 34.52
N ARG A 247 -28.72 52.54 35.54
CA ARG A 247 -29.00 52.91 36.95
C ARG A 247 -28.43 54.28 37.32
N ALA A 248 -27.22 54.61 36.86
CA ALA A 248 -26.61 55.92 37.12
C ALA A 248 -27.43 57.06 36.48
N LEU A 249 -27.85 56.89 35.22
CA LEU A 249 -28.72 57.84 34.53
C LEU A 249 -30.10 57.98 35.21
N ASP A 250 -30.67 56.88 35.70
CA ASP A 250 -31.92 56.92 36.47
C ASP A 250 -31.79 57.70 37.79
N VAL A 251 -30.62 57.62 38.44
CA VAL A 251 -30.32 58.40 39.64
C VAL A 251 -30.14 59.88 39.31
N GLU A 252 -29.38 60.21 38.26
CA GLU A 252 -29.20 61.60 37.82
C GLU A 252 -30.52 62.25 37.38
N THR A 253 -31.36 61.54 36.63
CA THR A 253 -32.67 62.03 36.22
C THR A 253 -33.59 62.28 37.41
N LYS A 254 -33.60 61.38 38.41
CA LYS A 254 -34.34 61.60 39.67
C LYS A 254 -33.79 62.79 40.46
N ALA A 255 -32.48 62.95 40.53
CA ALA A 255 -31.84 64.08 41.21
C ALA A 255 -32.16 65.42 40.53
N MET A 256 -32.10 65.48 39.19
CA MET A 256 -32.52 66.63 38.39
C MET A 256 -33.99 66.96 38.60
N GLN A 257 -34.86 65.95 38.59
CA GLN A 257 -36.29 66.12 38.83
C GLN A 257 -36.56 66.70 40.23
N GLN A 258 -35.88 66.17 41.25
CA GLN A 258 -36.01 66.67 42.62
C GLN A 258 -35.51 68.13 42.74
N HIS A 259 -34.39 68.47 42.09
CA HIS A 259 -33.90 69.85 42.06
C HIS A 259 -34.88 70.80 41.36
N LEU A 260 -35.54 70.35 40.29
CA LEU A 260 -36.60 71.13 39.63
C LEU A 260 -37.81 71.32 40.56
N ASP A 261 -38.25 70.27 41.24
CA ASP A 261 -39.39 70.34 42.18
C ASP A 261 -39.08 71.26 43.37
N ASP A 262 -37.87 71.19 43.93
CA ASP A 262 -37.39 72.07 45.00
C ASP A 262 -37.33 73.53 44.55
N HIS A 263 -36.84 73.79 43.34
CA HIS A 263 -36.81 75.14 42.77
C HIS A 263 -38.23 75.68 42.52
N GLN A 264 -39.14 74.86 42.01
CA GLN A 264 -40.55 75.23 41.86
C GLN A 264 -41.20 75.54 43.22
N ALA A 265 -40.92 74.74 44.26
CA ALA A 265 -41.42 74.97 45.61
C ALA A 265 -40.86 76.27 46.21
N LEU A 266 -39.58 76.56 45.99
CA LEU A 266 -38.96 77.83 46.38
C LEU A 266 -39.64 79.01 45.69
N MET A 267 -39.81 78.95 44.37
CA MET A 267 -40.46 80.00 43.59
C MET A 267 -41.90 80.26 44.05
N ARG A 268 -42.66 79.21 44.39
CA ARG A 268 -43.99 79.35 44.99
C ARG A 268 -43.94 80.12 46.32
N ARG A 269 -43.01 79.76 47.21
CA ARG A 269 -42.82 80.46 48.50
C ARG A 269 -42.44 81.92 48.31
N GLU A 270 -41.57 82.24 47.35
CA GLU A 270 -41.21 83.64 47.05
C GLU A 270 -42.39 84.42 46.47
N MET A 271 -43.21 83.81 45.63
CA MET A 271 -44.45 84.43 45.13
C MET A 271 -45.46 84.69 46.26
N ASP A 272 -45.60 83.77 47.22
CA ASP A 272 -46.43 83.97 48.40
C ASP A 272 -45.90 85.12 49.27
N ARG A 273 -44.57 85.20 49.49
CA ARG A 273 -43.94 86.32 50.20
C ARG A 273 -44.17 87.66 49.50
N LEU A 274 -44.02 87.71 48.17
CA LEU A 274 -44.29 88.91 47.38
C LEU A 274 -45.77 89.31 47.48
N ARG A 275 -46.69 88.33 47.44
CA ARG A 275 -48.12 88.56 47.61
C ARG A 275 -48.43 89.16 48.99
N ASP A 276 -47.86 88.61 50.06
CA ASP A 276 -48.03 89.12 51.43
C ASP A 276 -47.47 90.54 51.57
N ALA A 277 -46.28 90.81 51.01
CA ALA A 277 -45.65 92.13 51.01
C ALA A 277 -46.51 93.17 50.25
N LEU A 278 -47.07 92.79 49.09
CA LEU A 278 -48.00 93.64 48.34
C LEU A 278 -49.31 93.86 49.12
N GLY A 279 -49.79 92.86 49.87
CA GLY A 279 -50.92 93.00 50.78
C GLY A 279 -50.67 94.06 51.85
N LEU A 280 -49.53 93.98 52.53
CA LEU A 280 -49.11 94.97 53.53
C LEU A 280 -48.95 96.38 52.93
N LEU A 281 -48.40 96.48 51.71
CA LEU A 281 -48.29 97.75 50.99
C LEU A 281 -49.67 98.36 50.70
N ASN A 282 -50.62 97.53 50.27
CA ASN A 282 -51.99 97.97 50.00
C ASN A 282 -52.71 98.43 51.28
N ASP A 283 -52.54 97.71 52.40
CA ASP A 283 -53.08 98.11 53.69
C ASP A 283 -52.48 99.45 54.16
N ALA A 284 -51.17 99.63 53.99
CA ALA A 284 -50.49 100.90 54.26
C ALA A 284 -51.03 102.04 53.36
N HIS A 285 -51.30 101.77 52.08
CA HIS A 285 -51.92 102.72 51.17
C HIS A 285 -53.34 103.11 51.60
N CYS A 286 -54.17 102.14 52.00
CA CYS A 286 -55.51 102.42 52.55
C CYS A 286 -55.45 103.26 53.84
N ASN A 287 -54.51 102.96 54.74
CA ASN A 287 -54.34 103.72 55.98
C ASN A 287 -53.88 105.16 55.71
N THR A 288 -52.90 105.35 54.84
CA THR A 288 -52.44 106.70 54.43
C THR A 288 -53.54 107.47 53.70
N SER A 289 -54.31 106.82 52.82
CA SER A 289 -55.48 107.41 52.16
C SER A 289 -56.55 107.85 53.17
N LYS A 290 -56.86 107.03 54.18
CA LYS A 290 -57.77 107.41 55.28
C LYS A 290 -57.24 108.61 56.06
N GLN A 291 -55.96 108.60 56.44
CA GLN A 291 -55.33 109.73 57.14
C GLN A 291 -55.41 111.04 56.33
N LEU A 292 -55.18 110.97 55.02
CA LEU A 292 -55.34 112.11 54.11
C LEU A 292 -56.79 112.59 54.05
N SER A 293 -57.76 111.69 53.97
CA SER A 293 -59.19 112.06 54.04
C SER A 293 -59.55 112.76 55.35
N THR A 294 -58.99 112.32 56.48
CA THR A 294 -59.21 112.97 57.78
C THR A 294 -58.59 114.36 57.81
N LEU A 295 -57.36 114.54 57.30
CA LEU A 295 -56.72 115.84 57.19
C LEU A 295 -57.51 116.83 56.32
N VAL A 296 -58.08 116.36 55.21
CA VAL A 296 -58.97 117.19 54.36
C VAL A 296 -60.20 117.65 55.15
N SER A 297 -60.86 116.76 55.91
CA SER A 297 -62.00 117.16 56.76
C SER A 297 -61.63 118.14 57.89
N GLN A 298 -60.39 118.09 58.38
CA GLN A 298 -59.88 119.04 59.35
C GLN A 298 -59.56 120.41 58.73
N MET A 299 -59.20 120.47 57.44
CA MET A 299 -59.06 121.73 56.71
C MET A 299 -60.38 122.50 56.63
N ASP A 300 -61.53 121.82 56.50
CA ASP A 300 -62.84 122.49 56.51
C ASP A 300 -63.09 123.28 57.81
N SER A 301 -62.53 122.82 58.95
CA SER A 301 -62.62 123.55 60.23
C SER A 301 -61.75 124.81 60.30
N VAL A 302 -60.75 124.95 59.42
CA VAL A 302 -59.93 126.16 59.30
C VAL A 302 -60.69 127.26 58.57
N ASP A 303 -61.56 126.93 57.62
CA ASP A 303 -62.44 127.90 56.95
C ASP A 303 -63.46 128.51 57.94
N ASP A 304 -64.05 127.70 58.83
CA ASP A 304 -64.89 128.19 59.94
C ASP A 304 -64.14 129.15 60.88
N LEU A 305 -62.85 128.91 61.11
CA LEU A 305 -62.01 129.79 61.92
C LEU A 305 -61.75 131.13 61.21
N ALA A 306 -61.55 131.11 59.89
CA ALA A 306 -61.36 132.32 59.10
C ALA A 306 -62.59 133.25 59.13
N GLU A 307 -63.81 132.69 59.09
CA GLU A 307 -65.05 133.48 59.24
C GLU A 307 -65.16 134.15 60.62
N ARG A 308 -64.80 133.44 61.70
CA ARG A 308 -64.83 134.00 63.07
C ARG A 308 -63.82 135.14 63.26
N VAL A 309 -62.63 135.03 62.67
CA VAL A 309 -61.62 136.10 62.68
C VAL A 309 -62.10 137.33 61.89
N SER A 310 -62.77 137.11 60.76
CA SER A 310 -63.38 138.20 59.97
C SER A 310 -64.47 138.95 60.75
N CYS A 311 -65.34 138.23 61.47
CA CYS A 311 -66.37 138.82 62.32
C CYS A 311 -65.78 139.66 63.46
N THR A 312 -64.74 139.17 64.13
CA THR A 312 -64.07 139.91 65.20
C THR A 312 -63.35 141.16 64.69
N ALA A 313 -62.72 141.09 63.51
CA ALA A 313 -62.10 142.26 62.88
C ALA A 313 -63.11 143.38 62.57
N LYS A 314 -64.31 143.05 62.09
CA LYS A 314 -65.41 144.01 61.86
C LYS A 314 -65.87 144.69 63.17
N LEU A 315 -65.94 143.92 64.26
CA LEU A 315 -66.36 144.41 65.58
C LEU A 315 -65.34 145.40 66.17
N VAL A 316 -64.04 145.13 66.01
CA VAL A 316 -62.96 146.03 66.43
C VAL A 316 -62.95 147.33 65.61
N ALA A 317 -63.22 147.25 64.31
CA ALA A 317 -63.34 148.44 63.46
C ALA A 317 -64.49 149.37 63.92
N GLN A 318 -65.64 148.79 64.26
CA GLN A 318 -66.79 149.54 64.79
C GLN A 318 -66.45 150.25 66.11
N LEU A 319 -65.82 149.55 67.06
CA LEU A 319 -65.40 150.12 68.34
C LEU A 319 -64.44 151.30 68.20
N ARG A 320 -63.53 151.27 67.22
CA ARG A 320 -62.61 152.39 66.94
C ARG A 320 -63.35 153.63 66.44
N GLN A 321 -64.38 153.44 65.62
CA GLN A 321 -65.16 154.52 65.05
C GLN A 321 -66.00 155.24 66.12
N ASP A 322 -66.64 154.49 67.01
CA ASP A 322 -67.39 155.03 68.15
C ASP A 322 -66.49 155.86 69.09
N HIS A 323 -65.22 155.43 69.28
CA HIS A 323 -64.26 156.14 70.11
C HIS A 323 -63.85 157.51 69.53
N THR A 324 -63.69 157.59 68.21
CA THR A 324 -63.37 158.86 67.52
C THR A 324 -64.51 159.88 67.55
N GLU A 325 -65.77 159.44 67.62
CA GLU A 325 -66.94 160.35 67.63
C GLU A 325 -67.27 160.92 69.02
N MET A 326 -66.96 160.20 70.11
CA MET A 326 -67.25 160.67 71.48
C MET A 326 -66.25 161.71 72.01
N LEU A 327 -64.98 161.62 71.61
CA LEU A 327 -63.88 162.44 72.12
C LEU A 327 -64.10 163.97 71.95
N PRO A 328 -64.54 164.48 70.79
CA PRO A 328 -64.78 165.91 70.60
C PRO A 328 -65.92 166.45 71.47
N LYS A 329 -66.99 165.65 71.66
CA LYS A 329 -68.18 166.02 72.43
C LYS A 329 -67.88 166.18 73.92
N LEU A 330 -67.01 165.32 74.48
CA LEU A 330 -66.56 165.44 75.87
C LEU A 330 -65.67 166.67 76.08
N GLN A 331 -64.85 167.03 75.09
CA GLN A 331 -63.95 168.17 75.17
C GLN A 331 -64.69 169.52 75.13
N GLU A 332 -65.71 169.66 74.29
CA GLU A 332 -66.57 170.85 74.26
C GLU A 332 -67.33 171.06 75.59
N MET A 333 -67.84 169.98 76.16
CA MET A 333 -68.60 170.03 77.42
C MET A 333 -67.73 170.53 78.58
N TYR A 334 -66.48 170.05 78.68
CA TYR A 334 -65.53 170.48 79.72
C TYR A 334 -65.15 171.96 79.62
N VAL A 335 -64.93 172.47 78.40
CA VAL A 335 -64.60 173.90 78.17
C VAL A 335 -65.79 174.81 78.49
N GLY A 336 -67.01 174.35 78.19
CA GLY A 336 -68.25 175.08 78.48
C GLY A 336 -68.55 175.27 79.98
N GLU A 337 -68.15 174.34 80.84
CA GLU A 337 -68.29 174.48 82.30
C GLU A 337 -67.31 175.49 82.90
N ARG A 338 -66.02 175.40 82.54
CA ARG A 338 -64.96 176.31 83.01
C ARG A 338 -65.28 177.79 82.73
N ARG A 339 -65.94 178.08 81.61
CA ARG A 339 -66.28 179.45 81.20
C ARG A 339 -67.41 180.06 82.05
N ARG A 340 -68.34 179.24 82.54
CA ARG A 340 -69.46 179.69 83.39
C ARG A 340 -68.99 180.06 84.80
N GLU A 341 -68.06 179.31 85.37
CA GLU A 341 -67.50 179.59 86.70
C GLU A 341 -66.75 180.93 86.78
N ALA A 342 -66.02 181.31 85.70
CA ALA A 342 -65.23 182.54 85.67
C ALA A 342 -66.09 183.82 85.64
N ILE A 343 -67.28 183.78 85.04
CA ILE A 343 -68.17 184.95 84.93
C ILE A 343 -68.81 185.27 86.29
N ALA A 344 -69.22 184.25 87.04
CA ALA A 344 -69.85 184.43 88.36
C ALA A 344 -68.92 185.08 89.40
N ALA A 345 -67.59 184.93 89.26
CA ALA A 345 -66.62 185.50 90.19
C ALA A 345 -66.37 187.02 90.01
N ILE A 346 -66.64 187.58 88.83
CA ILE A 346 -66.38 188.99 88.52
C ILE A 346 -67.49 189.90 89.07
N ASP A 347 -68.74 189.44 89.04
CA ASP A 347 -69.89 190.24 89.47
C ASP A 347 -69.92 190.54 90.98
N GLN A 348 -69.23 189.73 91.80
CA GLN A 348 -69.20 189.93 93.26
C GLN A 348 -68.22 191.02 93.73
N LEU A 349 -67.27 191.46 92.88
CA LEU A 349 -66.26 192.45 93.27
C LEU A 349 -66.67 193.91 93.02
N ASN A 350 -67.69 194.16 92.18
CA ASN A 350 -68.07 195.51 91.76
C ASN A 350 -69.06 196.26 92.68
N PHE A 351 -69.61 195.64 93.73
CA PHE A 351 -70.58 196.30 94.62
C PHE A 351 -69.98 196.98 95.88
N SER A 352 -68.66 196.85 96.11
CA SER A 352 -68.06 197.18 97.42
C SER A 352 -67.25 198.48 97.49
N ALA A 353 -67.15 199.30 96.43
CA ALA A 353 -66.24 200.46 96.46
C ALA A 353 -66.70 201.67 95.63
N LEU A 354 -67.60 202.52 96.18
CA LEU A 354 -67.70 203.97 95.91
C LEU A 354 -68.63 204.66 96.96
N LYS A 355 -68.01 205.44 97.88
CA LYS A 355 -68.53 206.37 98.93
C LYS A 355 -68.67 207.82 98.31
N PRO A 356 -69.16 208.96 98.92
CA PRO A 356 -68.90 209.48 100.29
C PRO A 356 -70.00 210.49 100.88
N PRO A 357 -69.75 211.59 101.69
CA PRO A 357 -70.48 211.92 102.95
C PRO A 357 -71.14 213.35 103.05
N ALA A 358 -71.74 213.72 104.21
CA ALA A 358 -71.83 215.07 104.85
C ALA A 358 -73.20 215.43 105.47
N SER A 359 -73.13 216.15 106.59
CA SER A 359 -74.17 216.67 107.49
C SER A 359 -74.76 218.02 107.06
N HIS A 360 -76.07 218.26 107.28
CA HIS A 360 -76.66 219.42 107.97
C HIS A 360 -78.20 219.25 108.11
N SER A 361 -78.72 219.68 109.26
CA SER A 361 -80.07 219.59 109.87
C SER A 361 -80.54 218.20 110.34
#